data_AF-X1BQC4-F1
#
_entry.id   AF-X1BQC4-F1
#
_cell.length_a   1.000
_cell.length_b   1.000
_cell.length_c   1.000
_cell.angle_alpha   90.00
_cell.angle_beta   90.00
_cell.angle_gamma   90.00
#
_symmetry.space_group_name_H-M   'P 1'
#
loop_
_entity.id
_entity.type
_entity.pdbx_description
1 polymer ?
#
loop_
_entity_poly.entity_id
_entity_poly.type
_entity_poly.pdbx_seq_one_letter_code
_entity_poly.pdbx_strand_id
1 'polypeptide(L)'
;MSELTELTRVMDSVCKDKGIEKDEIVSAVEEAVLSAAQKLFRMQDMDKELEVHFNENDGDVELFEFKTVVEETEDPEMEITEAEAMDLDPESELGDQIGVKINPDFTRIA
;
A
#
# COMPACT_ATOMS: atom_id res chain seq x y z
N MET A 1 17.21 13.14 15.89
CA MET A 1 15.95 13.85 15.64
C MET A 1 15.21 12.98 14.66
N SER A 2 14.32 12.13 15.16
CA SER A 2 13.59 11.18 14.34
C SER A 2 12.71 11.96 13.36
N GLU A 3 12.78 11.55 12.09
CA GLU A 3 11.96 11.98 10.96
C GLU A 3 10.48 11.67 11.22
N LEU A 4 9.85 12.30 12.22
CA LEU A 4 8.39 12.45 12.19
C LEU A 4 8.10 13.27 10.92
N THR A 5 7.67 12.57 9.88
CA THR A 5 7.77 12.95 8.47
C THR A 5 7.16 14.32 8.18
N GLU A 6 7.70 15.00 7.16
CA GLU A 6 7.15 16.28 6.70
C GLU A 6 5.67 16.16 6.32
N LEU A 7 5.24 14.97 5.85
CA LEU A 7 3.86 14.65 5.55
C LEU A 7 2.95 14.81 6.78
N THR A 8 3.29 14.18 7.91
CA THR A 8 2.49 14.30 9.15
C THR A 8 2.37 15.76 9.59
N ARG A 9 3.45 16.55 9.48
CA ARG A 9 3.41 17.98 9.85
C ARG A 9 2.49 18.79 8.94
N VAL A 10 2.52 18.52 7.64
CA VAL A 10 1.64 19.17 6.66
C VAL A 10 0.19 18.80 6.94
N MET A 11 -0.11 17.51 7.18
CA MET A 11 -1.45 17.04 7.53
C MET A 11 -1.98 17.74 8.79
N ASP A 12 -1.18 17.80 9.86
CA ASP A 12 -1.55 18.48 11.12
C ASP A 12 -1.87 19.97 10.92
N SER A 13 -1.11 20.64 10.05
CA SER A 13 -1.38 22.05 9.69
C SER A 13 -2.71 22.19 8.97
N VAL A 14 -3.00 21.30 8.02
CA VAL A 14 -4.25 21.32 7.25
C VAL A 14 -5.45 21.01 8.16
N CYS A 15 -5.34 20.02 9.06
CA CYS A 15 -6.38 19.71 10.05
C CYS A 15 -6.74 20.96 10.86
N LYS A 16 -5.74 21.70 11.37
CA LYS A 16 -5.94 22.90 12.18
C LYS A 16 -6.52 24.07 11.39
N ASP A 17 -5.99 24.33 10.19
CA ASP A 17 -6.36 25.49 9.39
C ASP A 17 -7.73 25.34 8.72
N LYS A 18 -8.10 24.11 8.36
CA LYS A 18 -9.33 23.80 7.62
C LYS A 18 -10.42 23.19 8.50
N GLY A 19 -10.10 22.80 9.73
CA GLY A 19 -11.03 22.12 10.63
C GLY A 19 -11.43 20.72 10.12
N ILE A 20 -10.53 20.07 9.38
CA ILE A 20 -10.74 18.72 8.82
C ILE A 20 -10.28 17.70 9.87
N GLU A 21 -11.02 16.61 10.00
CA GLU A 21 -10.64 15.53 10.92
C GLU A 21 -9.42 14.78 10.38
N LYS A 22 -8.55 14.32 11.29
CA LYS A 22 -7.30 13.65 10.89
C LYS A 22 -7.57 12.44 10.00
N ASP A 23 -8.57 11.64 10.36
CA ASP A 23 -8.96 10.43 9.63
C ASP A 23 -9.42 10.74 8.19
N GLU A 24 -10.07 11.89 7.97
CA GLU A 24 -10.46 12.34 6.62
C GLU A 24 -9.22 12.69 5.77
N ILE A 25 -8.22 13.34 6.36
CA ILE A 25 -6.97 13.65 5.64
C ILE A 25 -6.18 12.37 5.36
N VAL A 26 -6.08 11.46 6.34
CA VAL A 26 -5.43 10.15 6.19
C VAL A 26 -6.05 9.40 5.02
N SER A 27 -7.38 9.24 5.02
CA SER A 27 -8.11 8.56 3.95
C SER A 27 -7.86 9.22 2.58
N ALA A 28 -7.89 10.56 2.52
CA ALA A 28 -7.64 11.28 1.27
C ALA A 28 -6.21 11.08 0.74
N VAL A 29 -5.22 10.96 1.63
CA VAL A 29 -3.83 10.67 1.26
C VAL A 29 -3.71 9.24 0.73
N GLU A 30 -4.28 8.26 1.43
CA GLU A 30 -4.29 6.86 1.00
C GLU A 30 -4.95 6.71 -0.38
N GLU A 31 -6.14 7.31 -0.59
CA GLU A 31 -6.84 7.30 -1.88
C GLU A 31 -6.02 7.96 -3.00
N ALA A 32 -5.36 9.09 -2.72
CA ALA A 32 -4.55 9.79 -3.71
C ALA A 32 -3.34 8.95 -4.14
N VAL A 33 -2.67 8.32 -3.19
CA VAL A 33 -1.51 7.45 -3.46
C VAL A 33 -1.95 6.18 -4.18
N LEU A 34 -3.06 5.56 -3.76
CA LEU A 34 -3.64 4.39 -4.42
C LEU A 34 -3.97 4.69 -5.88
N SER A 35 -4.63 5.82 -6.15
CA SER A 35 -4.97 6.25 -7.51
C SER A 35 -3.71 6.45 -8.38
N ALA A 36 -2.66 7.05 -7.80
CA ALA A 36 -1.40 7.24 -8.51
C ALA A 36 -0.70 5.91 -8.82
N ALA A 37 -0.64 4.99 -7.85
CA ALA A 37 -0.05 3.66 -8.01
C ALA A 37 -0.79 2.83 -9.07
N GLN A 38 -2.13 2.74 -8.97
CA GLN A 38 -2.96 2.05 -9.95
C GLN A 38 -2.74 2.58 -11.36
N LYS A 39 -2.66 3.90 -11.53
CA LYS A 39 -2.40 4.52 -12.84
C LYS A 39 -1.04 4.12 -13.39
N LEU A 40 0.00 4.08 -12.55
CA LEU A 40 1.35 3.72 -12.97
C LEU A 40 1.46 2.26 -13.41
N PHE A 41 0.86 1.33 -12.67
CA PHE A 41 0.90 -0.08 -13.02
C PHE A 41 0.07 -0.40 -14.26
N ARG A 42 -1.08 0.25 -14.42
CA ARG A 42 -1.88 0.17 -15.66
C ARG A 42 -1.15 0.69 -16.90
N MET A 43 -0.23 1.66 -16.75
CA MET A 43 0.63 2.11 -17.86
C MET A 43 1.67 1.07 -18.29
N GLN A 44 1.90 0.05 -17.47
CA GLN A 44 2.82 -1.06 -17.75
C GLN A 44 2.05 -2.34 -18.09
N ASP A 45 0.75 -2.23 -18.39
CA ASP A 45 -0.15 -3.36 -18.68
C ASP A 45 -0.21 -4.40 -17.55
N MET A 46 0.01 -3.98 -16.29
CA MET A 46 -0.14 -4.83 -15.10
C MET A 46 -1.42 -4.44 -14.35
N ASP A 47 -2.25 -5.44 -14.04
CA ASP A 47 -3.44 -5.29 -13.20
C ASP A 47 -3.15 -5.91 -11.83
N LYS A 48 -3.08 -5.07 -10.81
CA LYS A 48 -2.72 -5.46 -9.43
C LYS A 48 -3.84 -5.05 -8.48
N GLU A 49 -4.16 -5.91 -7.54
CA GLU A 49 -5.00 -5.56 -6.39
C GLU A 49 -4.13 -4.85 -5.36
N LEU A 50 -4.37 -3.55 -5.16
CA LEU A 50 -3.49 -2.68 -4.37
C LEU A 50 -4.22 -2.08 -3.18
N GLU A 51 -3.53 -1.98 -2.07
CA GLU A 51 -3.97 -1.26 -0.87
C GLU A 51 -2.88 -0.31 -0.39
N VAL A 52 -3.29 0.85 0.11
CA VAL A 52 -2.38 1.84 0.68
C VAL A 52 -2.75 2.04 2.15
N HIS A 53 -1.75 2.02 3.01
CA HIS A 53 -1.91 2.30 4.42
C HIS A 53 -0.98 3.41 4.86
N PHE A 54 -1.52 4.42 5.54
CA PHE A 54 -0.72 5.43 6.23
C PHE A 54 -0.46 4.99 7.66
N ASN A 55 0.81 4.81 8.00
CA ASN A 55 1.20 4.49 9.36
C ASN A 55 1.42 5.79 10.14
N GLU A 56 0.53 6.03 11.10
CA GLU A 56 0.54 7.27 11.88
C GLU A 56 1.72 7.37 12.86
N ASN A 57 2.38 6.24 13.19
CA ASN A 57 3.43 6.20 14.19
C ASN A 57 4.78 6.65 13.62
N ASP A 58 5.10 6.21 12.41
CA ASP A 58 6.29 6.62 11.67
C ASP A 58 6.00 7.79 10.71
N GLY A 59 4.75 7.96 10.29
CA GLY A 59 4.34 9.00 9.33
C GLY A 59 4.58 8.59 7.88
N ASP A 60 4.71 7.29 7.60
CA ASP A 60 4.99 6.75 6.27
C ASP A 60 3.72 6.24 5.57
N VAL A 61 3.76 6.22 4.24
CA VAL A 61 2.73 5.60 3.40
C VAL A 61 3.28 4.30 2.83
N GLU A 62 2.59 3.21 3.11
CA GLU A 62 2.92 1.86 2.66
C GLU A 62 1.97 1.42 1.55
N LEU A 63 2.49 0.73 0.54
CA LEU A 63 1.72 0.18 -0.57
C LEU A 63 1.87 -1.35 -0.55
N PHE A 64 0.76 -2.05 -0.65
CA PHE A 64 0.70 -3.52 -0.69
C PHE A 64 0.03 -3.97 -1.98
N GLU A 65 0.52 -5.08 -2.55
CA GLU A 65 -0.25 -5.87 -3.51
C GLU A 65 -0.84 -7.09 -2.81
N PHE A 66 -2.10 -7.40 -3.10
CA PHE A 66 -2.76 -8.59 -2.60
C PHE A 66 -2.77 -9.68 -3.66
N LYS A 67 -2.46 -10.90 -3.24
CA LYS A 67 -2.47 -12.08 -4.09
C LYS A 67 -3.23 -13.21 -3.44
N THR A 68 -3.93 -13.98 -4.26
CA THR A 68 -4.64 -15.18 -3.83
C THR A 68 -3.68 -16.37 -3.84
N VAL A 69 -3.65 -17.13 -2.75
CA VAL A 69 -2.83 -18.33 -2.62
C VAL A 69 -3.46 -19.48 -3.41
N VAL A 70 -2.75 -20.00 -4.40
CA VAL A 70 -3.22 -21.05 -5.31
C VAL A 70 -2.21 -22.20 -5.43
N GLU A 71 -2.66 -23.35 -5.95
CA GLU A 71 -1.78 -24.51 -6.17
C GLU A 71 -0.88 -24.29 -7.41
N GLU A 72 -1.44 -23.76 -8.49
CA GLU A 72 -0.74 -23.38 -9.72
C GLU A 72 -1.21 -22.00 -10.16
N THR A 73 -0.28 -21.11 -10.53
CA THR A 73 -0.60 -19.74 -10.94
C THR A 73 -1.05 -19.68 -12.41
N GLU A 74 -2.25 -19.17 -12.66
CA GLU A 74 -2.75 -18.78 -13.98
C GLU A 74 -2.50 -17.27 -14.25
N ASP A 75 -2.59 -16.44 -13.21
CA ASP A 75 -2.32 -15.00 -13.27
C ASP A 75 -1.26 -14.59 -12.23
N PRO A 76 0.02 -14.41 -12.62
CA PRO A 76 1.08 -14.09 -11.67
C PRO A 76 0.95 -12.69 -11.04
N GLU A 77 0.08 -11.83 -11.55
CA GLU A 77 -0.17 -10.50 -10.95
C GLU A 77 -1.17 -10.57 -9.79
N MET A 78 -2.12 -11.51 -9.82
CA MET A 78 -3.17 -11.67 -8.81
C MET A 78 -3.02 -12.93 -7.96
N GLU A 79 -2.14 -13.85 -8.33
CA GLU A 79 -1.98 -15.15 -7.69
C GLU A 79 -0.54 -15.41 -7.26
N ILE A 80 -0.38 -16.22 -6.22
CA ILE A 80 0.89 -16.67 -5.68
C ILE A 80 0.78 -18.15 -5.32
N THR A 81 1.84 -18.92 -5.53
CA THR A 81 1.81 -20.33 -5.16
C THR A 81 1.76 -20.50 -3.64
N GLU A 82 1.15 -21.58 -3.15
CA GLU A 82 1.18 -21.94 -1.71
C GLU A 82 2.61 -21.97 -1.16
N ALA A 83 3.56 -22.50 -1.93
CA ALA A 83 4.97 -22.55 -1.52
C ALA A 83 5.58 -21.15 -1.34
N GLU A 84 5.34 -20.24 -2.29
CA GLU A 84 5.82 -18.84 -2.19
C GLU A 84 5.10 -18.06 -1.09
N ALA A 85 3.80 -18.33 -0.88
CA ALA A 85 3.03 -17.73 0.21
C ALA A 85 3.57 -18.18 1.57
N MET A 86 3.89 -19.47 1.74
CA MET A 86 4.48 -20.01 2.98
C MET A 86 5.88 -19.44 3.29
N ASP A 87 6.65 -19.04 2.28
CA ASP A 87 7.93 -18.35 2.47
C ASP A 87 7.76 -16.93 3.04
N LEU A 88 6.61 -16.29 2.77
CA LEU A 88 6.25 -14.96 3.27
C LEU A 88 5.54 -15.04 4.63
N ASP A 89 4.57 -15.95 4.75
CA ASP A 89 3.82 -16.23 5.95
C ASP A 89 3.59 -17.76 6.10
N PRO A 90 4.28 -18.42 7.05
CA PRO A 90 4.19 -19.86 7.27
C PRO A 90 2.80 -20.39 7.64
N GLU A 91 1.86 -19.51 8.01
CA GLU A 91 0.47 -19.88 8.32
C GLU A 91 -0.46 -19.81 7.09
N SER A 92 0.06 -19.46 5.91
CA SER A 92 -0.72 -19.37 4.66
C SER A 92 -1.31 -20.71 4.22
N GLU A 93 -2.58 -20.69 3.81
CA GLU A 93 -3.30 -21.82 3.23
C GLU A 93 -3.85 -21.50 1.83
N LEU A 94 -4.14 -22.54 1.04
CA LEU A 94 -4.81 -22.39 -0.26
C LEU A 94 -6.13 -21.62 -0.14
N GLY A 95 -6.29 -20.59 -0.95
CA GLY A 95 -7.46 -19.71 -0.97
C GLY A 95 -7.33 -18.47 -0.08
N ASP A 96 -6.26 -18.34 0.71
CA ASP A 96 -5.99 -17.12 1.46
C ASP A 96 -5.62 -15.95 0.55
N GLN A 97 -5.75 -14.74 1.08
CA GLN A 97 -5.14 -13.55 0.49
C GLN A 97 -3.92 -13.13 1.30
N ILE A 98 -2.79 -12.92 0.61
CA ILE A 98 -1.57 -12.43 1.22
C ILE A 98 -1.23 -11.03 0.67
N GLY A 99 -0.95 -10.10 1.58
CA GLY A 99 -0.50 -8.75 1.26
C GLY A 99 1.03 -8.70 1.17
N VAL A 100 1.56 -8.48 -0.02
CA VAL A 100 3.00 -8.31 -0.26
C VAL A 100 3.32 -6.82 -0.31
N LYS A 101 4.18 -6.35 0.59
CA LYS A 101 4.61 -4.96 0.61
C LYS A 101 5.39 -4.63 -0.65
N ILE A 102 4.88 -3.70 -1.45
CA ILE A 102 5.62 -3.14 -2.58
C ILE A 102 6.57 -2.11 -2.00
N ASN A 103 7.88 -2.34 -2.13
CA ASN A 103 8.87 -1.32 -1.82
C ASN A 103 8.77 -0.22 -2.88
N PRO A 104 8.29 0.97 -2.51
CA PRO A 104 8.15 2.03 -3.47
C PRO A 104 9.51 2.75 -3.58
N ASP A 105 10.15 2.67 -4.74
CA ASP A 105 11.04 3.75 -5.20
C ASP A 105 10.25 5.07 -5.42
N PHE A 106 8.93 5.09 -5.14
CA PHE A 106 8.02 6.23 -5.28
C PHE A 106 8.17 7.32 -4.20
N THR A 107 9.09 7.18 -3.25
CA THR A 107 9.27 8.12 -2.12
C THR A 107 9.94 9.45 -2.48
N ARG A 108 10.28 9.72 -3.75
CA ARG A 108 10.76 11.05 -4.19
C ARG A 108 9.68 11.84 -4.92
N ILE A 109 8.90 12.60 -4.15
CA ILE A 109 8.32 13.85 -4.63
C ILE A 109 9.39 14.92 -4.44
N ALA A 110 9.97 15.39 -5.55
CA ALA A 110 10.96 16.48 -5.58
C ALA A 110 10.29 17.86 -5.59
#